data_AF-A0A7V3H4J5-F1
#
_entry.id   AF-A0A7V3H4J5-F1
#
_cell.length_a   1.000
_cell.length_b   1.000
_cell.length_c   1.000
_cell.angle_alpha   90.00
_cell.angle_beta   90.00
_cell.angle_gamma   90.00
#
_symmetry.space_group_name_H-M   'P 1'
#
loop_
_entity.id
_entity.type
_entity.pdbx_description
1 polymer ?
#
loop_
_entity_poly.entity_id
_entity_poly.type
_entity_poly.pdbx_seq_one_letter_code
_entity_poly.pdbx_strand_id
1 'polypeptide(L)' 'MDGAPIYTVLPMDAIPAIDHPHYVPAEEGAAFLKPDEPVMGVTGGGEAKAFSLWQLHIHEIVNDVIGGTPVAVTW' A
#
# COMPACT_ATOMS: atom_id res chain seq x y z
N MET A 1 32.82 12.08 -12.60
CA MET A 1 31.53 12.04 -13.32
C MET A 1 30.62 12.97 -12.56
N ASP A 2 30.26 14.10 -13.16
CA ASP A 2 29.30 15.02 -12.54
C ASP A 2 27.91 14.35 -12.65
N GLY A 3 27.33 14.02 -11.49
CA GLY A 3 26.03 13.36 -11.42
C GLY A 3 24.91 14.27 -11.93
N ALA A 4 23.79 13.67 -12.34
CA ALA A 4 22.59 14.42 -12.67
C ALA A 4 22.17 15.31 -11.47
N PRO A 5 21.65 16.52 -11.72
CA PRO A 5 21.16 17.39 -10.66
C PRO A 5 20.00 16.75 -9.90
N ILE A 6 20.01 16.88 -8.56
CA ILE A 6 18.92 16.46 -7.69
C ILE A 6 17.91 17.60 -7.62
N TYR A 7 16.65 17.31 -7.94
CA TYR A 7 15.53 18.24 -7.82
C TYR A 7 14.59 17.78 -6.72
N THR A 8 14.19 18.70 -5.84
CA THR A 8 13.12 18.46 -4.86
C THR A 8 11.78 18.80 -5.51
N VAL A 9 10.98 17.78 -5.84
CA VAL A 9 9.65 17.97 -6.44
C VAL A 9 8.57 18.13 -5.37
N LEU A 10 8.69 17.38 -4.28
CA LEU A 10 7.81 17.43 -3.12
C LEU A 10 8.64 17.65 -1.85
N PRO A 11 8.09 18.33 -0.82
CA PRO A 11 8.74 18.39 0.48
C PRO A 11 8.80 17.00 1.12
N MET A 12 9.64 16.85 2.15
CA MET A 12 9.65 15.65 3.00
C MET A 12 8.23 15.39 3.54
N ASP A 13 7.83 14.12 3.58
CA ASP A 13 6.55 13.63 4.08
C ASP A 13 5.29 14.12 3.33
N ALA A 14 5.45 14.61 2.09
CA ALA A 14 4.32 15.02 1.25
C ALA A 14 3.42 13.87 0.77
N ILE A 15 3.90 12.63 0.87
CA ILE A 15 3.20 11.39 0.51
C ILE A 15 3.03 10.60 1.81
N PRO A 16 1.90 10.76 2.52
CA PRO A 16 1.73 10.15 3.82
C PRO A 16 1.45 8.66 3.70
N ALA A 17 2.14 7.87 4.51
CA ALA A 17 1.82 6.46 4.69
C ALA A 17 0.42 6.27 5.28
N ILE A 18 -0.18 5.10 5.04
CA ILE A 18 -1.40 4.68 5.72
C ILE A 18 -1.01 3.90 6.98
N ASP A 19 -1.18 4.49 8.15
CA ASP A 19 -0.85 3.86 9.44
C ASP A 19 -2.02 3.10 10.09
N HIS A 20 -3.24 3.42 9.65
CA HIS A 20 -4.48 2.85 10.17
C HIS A 20 -5.37 2.38 9.00
N PRO A 21 -4.99 1.30 8.29
CA PRO A 21 -5.73 0.84 7.14
C PRO A 21 -7.12 0.33 7.54
N HIS A 22 -8.11 0.69 6.73
CA HIS A 22 -9.47 0.17 6.83
C HIS A 22 -9.70 -0.85 5.71
N TYR A 23 -10.08 -2.07 6.11
CA TYR A 23 -10.36 -3.15 5.17
C TYR A 23 -11.86 -3.35 4.98
N VAL A 24 -12.23 -3.76 3.78
CA VAL A 24 -13.59 -4.21 3.46
C VAL A 24 -13.58 -5.67 2.99
N PRO A 25 -14.71 -6.38 3.07
CA PRO A 25 -14.87 -7.67 2.42
C PRO A 25 -14.61 -7.59 0.91
N ALA A 26 -14.12 -8.68 0.32
CA ALA A 26 -13.84 -8.75 -1.12
C ALA A 26 -15.08 -8.42 -1.99
N GLU A 27 -16.28 -8.82 -1.53
CA GLU A 27 -17.55 -8.52 -2.20
C GLU A 27 -17.83 -7.02 -2.29
N GLU A 28 -17.49 -6.25 -1.25
CA GLU A 28 -17.60 -4.78 -1.28
C GLU A 28 -16.52 -4.16 -2.16
N GLY A 29 -15.34 -4.78 -2.25
CA GLY A 29 -14.26 -4.38 -3.15
C GLY A 29 -14.67 -4.32 -4.62
N ALA A 30 -15.61 -5.17 -5.04
CA ALA A 30 -16.12 -5.17 -6.41
C ALA A 30 -16.83 -3.87 -6.82
N ALA A 31 -17.18 -3.00 -5.86
CA ALA A 31 -17.76 -1.69 -6.14
C ALA A 31 -16.73 -0.66 -6.65
N PHE A 32 -15.43 -0.88 -6.42
CA PHE A 32 -14.38 0.09 -6.74
C PHE A 32 -13.10 -0.50 -7.34
N LEU A 33 -12.93 -1.83 -7.35
CA LEU A 33 -11.86 -2.53 -8.08
C LEU A 33 -12.43 -3.21 -9.32
N LYS A 34 -11.63 -3.27 -10.39
CA LYS A 34 -11.95 -4.13 -11.53
C LYS A 34 -11.68 -5.60 -11.20
N PRO A 35 -12.39 -6.57 -11.82
CA PRO A 35 -12.17 -7.99 -11.56
C PRO A 35 -10.74 -8.49 -11.83
N ASP A 36 -10.01 -7.83 -12.73
CA ASP A 36 -8.63 -8.16 -13.13
C ASP A 36 -7.59 -7.18 -12.54
N GLU A 37 -8.00 -6.33 -11.61
CA GLU A 37 -7.11 -5.35 -11.00
C GLU A 37 -6.09 -6.02 -10.08
N PRO A 38 -4.78 -5.80 -10.29
CA PRO A 38 -3.77 -6.38 -9.43
C PRO A 38 -3.80 -5.77 -8.02
N VAL A 39 -3.59 -6.62 -7.04
CA VAL A 39 -3.44 -6.26 -5.62
C VAL A 39 -2.13 -6.83 -5.09
N MET A 40 -1.54 -6.19 -4.09
CA MET A 40 -0.47 -6.81 -3.32
C MET A 40 -1.10 -7.70 -2.25
N GLY A 41 -0.94 -9.01 -2.37
CA GLY A 41 -1.43 -9.97 -1.39
C GLY A 41 -0.36 -10.30 -0.36
N VAL A 42 -0.70 -10.27 0.93
CA VAL A 42 0.21 -10.69 2.01
C VAL A 42 -0.49 -11.72 2.89
N THR A 43 0.20 -12.82 3.18
CA THR A 43 -0.30 -13.91 4.02
C THR A 43 0.69 -14.20 5.15
N GLY A 44 0.17 -14.45 6.35
CA GLY A 44 1.00 -14.68 7.53
C GLY A 44 0.16 -14.92 8.78
N GLY A 45 0.61 -15.82 9.67
CA GLY A 45 -0.06 -16.11 10.94
C GLY A 45 -1.54 -16.51 10.84
N GLY A 46 -1.96 -17.11 9.73
CA GLY A 46 -3.36 -17.51 9.48
C GLY A 46 -4.25 -16.39 8.91
N GLU A 47 -3.69 -15.20 8.69
CA GLU A 47 -4.38 -14.07 8.06
C GLU A 47 -3.91 -13.88 6.61
N ALA A 48 -4.81 -13.38 5.78
CA ALA A 48 -4.54 -12.95 4.41
C ALA A 48 -5.19 -11.59 4.18
N LYS A 49 -4.42 -10.63 3.69
CA LYS A 49 -4.90 -9.29 3.34
C LYS A 49 -4.48 -8.93 1.92
N ALA A 50 -5.31 -8.13 1.26
CA ALA A 50 -5.06 -7.60 -0.08
C ALA A 50 -4.99 -6.07 -0.02
N PHE A 51 -3.95 -5.50 -0.61
CA PHE A 51 -3.68 -4.07 -0.64
C PHE A 51 -3.86 -3.57 -2.08
N SER A 52 -4.69 -2.54 -2.26
CA SER A 52 -4.92 -1.92 -3.57
C SER A 52 -3.64 -1.26 -4.06
N LEU A 53 -3.19 -1.63 -5.27
CA LEU A 53 -2.04 -0.96 -5.89
C LEU A 53 -2.34 0.50 -6.24
N TRP A 54 -3.62 0.85 -6.48
CA TRP A 54 -4.02 2.24 -6.72
C TRP A 54 -3.83 3.11 -5.47
N GLN A 55 -4.19 2.60 -4.28
CA GLN A 55 -3.92 3.32 -3.03
C GLN A 55 -2.42 3.37 -2.72
N LEU A 56 -1.70 2.26 -2.90
CA LEU A 56 -0.24 2.23 -2.72
C LEU A 56 0.48 3.18 -3.69
N HIS A 57 -0.04 3.43 -4.88
CA HIS A 57 0.55 4.42 -5.78
C HIS A 57 0.51 5.86 -5.23
N ILE A 58 -0.50 6.20 -4.41
CA ILE A 58 -0.71 7.55 -3.87
C ILE A 58 -0.14 7.70 -2.45
N HIS A 59 0.00 6.60 -1.71
CA HIS A 59 0.47 6.60 -0.32
C HIS A 59 1.84 5.93 -0.14
N GLU A 60 2.32 5.17 -1.12
CA GLU A 60 3.59 4.44 -1.23
C GLU A 60 3.88 3.38 -0.15
N ILE A 61 3.28 3.51 1.04
CA ILE A 61 3.46 2.63 2.19
C ILE A 61 2.13 2.47 2.95
N VAL A 62 1.81 1.23 3.32
CA VAL A 62 0.83 0.90 4.35
C VAL A 62 1.55 0.18 5.49
N ASN A 63 1.46 0.73 6.71
CA ASN A 63 1.94 0.09 7.92
C ASN A 63 0.80 -0.74 8.52
N ASP A 64 1.01 -2.04 8.70
CA ASP A 64 -0.02 -2.94 9.20
C ASP A 64 0.57 -4.05 10.08
N VAL A 65 -0.30 -4.83 10.72
CA VAL A 65 0.02 -6.07 11.43
C VAL A 65 -0.75 -7.21 10.78
N ILE A 66 -0.06 -8.26 10.38
CA ILE A 66 -0.65 -9.44 9.72
C ILE A 66 -0.27 -10.68 10.52
N GLY A 67 -1.27 -11.38 11.05
CA GLY A 67 -1.05 -12.57 11.87
C GLY A 67 -0.10 -12.31 13.06
N GLY A 68 -0.21 -11.12 13.67
CA GLY A 68 0.63 -10.67 14.78
C GLY A 68 2.01 -10.13 14.40
N THR A 69 2.39 -10.14 13.11
CA THR A 69 3.69 -9.63 12.64
C THR A 69 3.54 -8.22 12.06
N PRO A 70 4.26 -7.21 12.57
CA PRO A 70 4.30 -5.88 11.96
C PRO A 70 4.95 -5.93 10.58
N VAL A 71 4.34 -5.27 9.59
CA VAL A 71 4.80 -5.19 8.21
C VAL A 71 4.66 -3.77 7.67
N ALA A 72 5.59 -3.38 6.79
CA ALA A 72 5.45 -2.23 5.91
C ALA A 72 5.25 -2.76 4.49
N VAL A 73 4.07 -2.52 3.92
CA VAL A 73 3.72 -2.94 2.56
C VAL A 73 3.97 -1.75 1.64
N THR A 74 4.82 -1.91 0.63
CA THR A 74 5.32 -0.82 -0.21
C THR A 74 5.36 -1.21 -1.70
N TRP A 75 5.35 -0.22 -2.59
CA TRP A 75 5.33 -0.35 -4.05
C TRP A 75 6.51 0.38 -4.69
#